data_AF-A0A8T5RB48-F1
#
_entry.id   AF-A0A8T5RB48-F1
#
_cell.length_a   1.000
_cell.length_b   1.000
_cell.length_c   1.000
_cell.angle_alpha   90.00
_cell.angle_beta   90.00
_cell.angle_gamma   90.00
#
_symmetry.space_group_name_H-M   'P 1'
#
loop_
_entity.id
_entity.type
_entity.pdbx_description
1 polymer ?
#
loop_
_entity_poly.entity_id
_entity_poly.type
_entity_poly.pdbx_seq_one_letter_code
_entity_poly.pdbx_strand_id
1 'polypeptide(L)'
;MAAGKILIILGALLTILGTYVFALFLFFAGVVGSGLGFAMNLFDIIALDPSLLGIDAIIFYIMVVIFAIWLVSGILQLVGLKSRIVGIIFSLFPLGVGIMFLLVFYTTILGPISGLFTLFTIGEHFGSFFPILVDIGGGTGLGAFFLVGGGALGLIGSILPRD
;
A
#
# COMPACT_ATOMS: atom_id res chain seq x y z
N MET A 1 -0.92 19.93 -21.32
CA MET A 1 -0.45 19.46 -19.99
C MET A 1 0.74 18.56 -20.24
N ALA A 2 1.92 18.87 -19.68
CA ALA A 2 3.12 18.07 -19.91
C ALA A 2 2.93 16.62 -19.40
N ALA A 3 3.54 15.66 -20.09
CA ALA A 3 3.40 14.23 -19.80
C ALA A 3 3.71 13.88 -18.33
N GLY A 4 4.72 14.52 -17.72
CA GLY A 4 5.06 14.28 -16.31
C GLY A 4 3.92 14.61 -15.33
N LYS A 5 3.16 15.68 -15.58
CA LYS A 5 2.00 16.06 -14.74
C LYS A 5 0.88 15.01 -14.84
N ILE A 6 0.61 14.53 -16.06
CA ILE A 6 -0.40 13.49 -16.30
C ILE A 6 -0.04 12.22 -15.54
N LEU A 7 1.21 11.76 -15.66
CA LEU A 7 1.66 10.53 -14.99
C LEU A 7 1.61 10.62 -13.46
N ILE A 8 1.90 11.78 -12.87
CA ILE A 8 1.75 11.97 -11.42
C ILE A 8 0.29 11.88 -10.98
N ILE A 9 -0.62 12.51 -11.74
CA ILE A 9 -2.05 12.46 -11.43
C ILE A 9 -2.53 11.01 -11.51
N LEU A 10 -2.18 10.29 -12.58
CA LEU A 10 -2.53 8.87 -12.72
C LEU A 10 -1.89 8.02 -11.62
N GLY A 11 -0.63 8.29 -11.28
CA GLY A 11 0.08 7.62 -10.20
C GLY A 11 -0.65 7.75 -8.86
N ALA A 12 -0.97 8.99 -8.49
CA ALA A 12 -1.72 9.30 -7.29
C ALA A 12 -3.11 8.66 -7.26
N LEU A 13 -3.85 8.71 -8.38
CA LEU A 13 -5.17 8.11 -8.49
C LEU A 13 -5.09 6.59 -8.29
N LEU A 14 -4.17 5.91 -8.96
CA LEU A 14 -3.97 4.48 -8.78
C LEU A 14 -3.56 4.14 -7.34
N THR A 15 -2.67 4.92 -6.72
CA THR A 15 -2.29 4.72 -5.32
C THR A 15 -3.49 4.90 -4.39
N ILE A 16 -4.33 5.92 -4.58
CA ILE A 16 -5.55 6.13 -3.77
C ILE A 16 -6.52 4.95 -3.95
N LEU A 17 -6.75 4.52 -5.19
CA LEU A 17 -7.62 3.38 -5.49
C LEU A 17 -7.09 2.08 -4.85
N GLY A 18 -5.79 1.80 -4.99
CA GLY A 18 -5.16 0.60 -4.42
C GLY A 18 -5.08 0.62 -2.89
N THR A 19 -5.06 1.80 -2.27
CA THR A 19 -5.00 1.94 -0.81
C THR A 19 -6.38 1.84 -0.17
N TYR A 20 -7.37 2.52 -0.74
CA TYR A 20 -8.65 2.73 -0.07
C TYR A 20 -9.84 2.05 -0.73
N VAL A 21 -9.76 1.67 -2.01
CA VAL A 21 -10.94 1.16 -2.74
C VAL A 21 -10.83 -0.33 -3.01
N PHE A 22 -9.67 -0.80 -3.43
CA PHE A 22 -9.45 -2.19 -3.80
C PHE A 22 -8.71 -2.97 -2.71
N ALA A 23 -9.10 -4.23 -2.53
CA ALA A 23 -8.37 -5.15 -1.68
C ALA A 23 -6.98 -5.46 -2.26
N LEU A 24 -6.00 -5.59 -1.37
CA LEU A 24 -4.63 -5.98 -1.68
C LEU A 24 -4.48 -7.48 -1.84
N PHE A 25 -5.23 -8.26 -1.07
CA PHE A 25 -5.24 -9.71 -1.13
C PHE A 25 -6.49 -10.31 -0.48
N LEU A 26 -6.79 -11.55 -0.83
CA LEU A 26 -7.79 -12.39 -0.18
C LEU A 26 -7.11 -13.24 0.89
N PHE A 27 -7.56 -13.14 2.15
CA PHE A 27 -7.05 -13.97 3.24
C PHE A 27 -7.89 -15.24 3.39
N PHE A 28 -9.20 -15.08 3.58
CA PHE A 28 -10.19 -16.15 3.56
C PHE A 28 -11.55 -15.57 3.15
N ALA A 29 -12.55 -16.44 2.95
CA ALA A 29 -13.89 -16.02 2.53
C ALA A 29 -14.46 -14.92 3.46
N GLY A 30 -14.61 -13.71 2.93
CA GLY A 30 -15.13 -12.55 3.67
C GLY A 30 -14.09 -11.67 4.37
N VAL A 31 -12.80 -12.02 4.31
CA VAL A 31 -11.71 -11.24 4.93
C VAL A 31 -10.58 -10.99 3.93
N VAL A 32 -10.21 -9.72 3.82
CA VAL A 32 -9.17 -9.24 2.89
C VAL A 32 -8.16 -8.36 3.58
N GLY A 33 -7.01 -8.23 2.94
CA GLY A 33 -6.07 -7.17 3.22
C GLY A 33 -6.43 -5.89 2.50
N SER A 34 -6.40 -4.74 3.17
CA SER A 34 -6.55 -3.43 2.55
C SER A 34 -5.90 -2.31 3.37
N GLY A 35 -5.70 -1.15 2.76
CA GLY A 35 -5.25 0.04 3.50
C GLY A 35 -6.31 0.54 4.49
N LEU A 36 -7.61 0.34 4.21
CA LEU A 36 -8.66 0.63 5.17
C LEU A 36 -8.62 -0.30 6.39
N GLY A 37 -8.37 -1.59 6.19
CA GLY A 37 -8.16 -2.54 7.28
C GLY A 37 -7.06 -2.07 8.23
N PHE A 38 -5.91 -1.65 7.66
CA PHE A 38 -4.83 -1.05 8.46
C PHE A 38 -5.25 0.26 9.15
N ALA A 39 -5.90 1.18 8.42
CA ALA A 39 -6.30 2.47 8.97
C ALA A 39 -7.26 2.35 10.15
N MET A 40 -8.18 1.38 10.11
CA MET A 40 -9.17 1.16 11.16
C MET A 40 -8.60 0.45 12.37
N ASN A 41 -7.67 -0.46 12.16
CA ASN A 41 -7.03 -1.21 13.23
C ASN A 41 -5.75 -0.51 13.77
N LEU A 42 -5.43 0.70 13.31
CA LEU A 42 -4.15 1.36 13.60
C LEU A 42 -3.86 1.47 15.10
N PHE A 43 -4.85 1.88 15.89
CA PHE A 43 -4.67 2.04 17.34
C PHE A 43 -4.49 0.71 18.05
N ASP A 44 -5.24 -0.31 17.63
CA ASP A 44 -5.12 -1.67 18.16
C ASP A 44 -3.74 -2.26 17.82
N ILE A 45 -3.26 -2.02 16.59
CA ILE A 45 -1.93 -2.44 16.13
C ILE A 45 -0.83 -1.77 16.96
N ILE A 46 -0.95 -0.46 17.25
CA ILE A 46 0.04 0.26 18.05
C ILE A 46 0.05 -0.22 19.51
N ALA A 47 -1.11 -0.67 20.02
CA ALA A 47 -1.26 -1.19 21.37
C ALA A 47 -0.79 -2.64 21.55
N LEU A 48 -0.54 -3.38 20.45
CA LEU A 48 0.01 -4.74 20.52
C LEU A 48 1.42 -4.73 21.10
N ASP A 49 1.70 -5.71 21.94
CA ASP A 49 3.06 -6.02 22.40
C ASP A 49 3.77 -6.91 21.35
N PRO A 50 4.79 -6.39 20.64
CA PRO A 50 5.49 -7.15 19.60
C PRO A 50 6.22 -8.39 20.14
N SER A 51 6.57 -8.40 21.43
CA SER A 51 7.27 -9.53 22.06
C SER A 51 6.39 -10.79 22.12
N LEU A 52 5.07 -10.62 22.22
CA LEU A 52 4.09 -11.71 22.18
C LEU A 52 4.00 -12.37 20.79
N LEU A 53 4.41 -11.63 19.75
CA LEU A 53 4.46 -12.12 18.37
C LEU A 53 5.84 -12.72 18.02
N GLY A 54 6.81 -12.65 18.94
CA GLY A 54 8.19 -13.08 18.69
C GLY A 54 8.93 -12.17 17.71
N ILE A 55 8.54 -10.90 17.61
CA ILE A 55 9.03 -9.94 16.61
C ILE A 55 9.81 -8.85 17.32
N ASP A 56 10.92 -8.44 16.70
CA ASP A 56 11.70 -7.30 17.17
C ASP A 56 10.83 -6.02 17.17
N ALA A 57 10.74 -5.36 18.33
CA ALA A 57 9.88 -4.20 18.51
C ALA A 57 10.26 -3.04 17.57
N ILE A 58 11.55 -2.86 17.26
CA ILE A 58 12.01 -1.79 16.36
C ILE A 58 11.49 -2.07 14.95
N ILE A 59 11.62 -3.33 14.48
CA ILE A 59 11.10 -3.72 13.16
C ILE A 59 9.59 -3.53 13.08
N PHE A 60 8.85 -3.92 14.12
CA PHE A 60 7.40 -3.77 14.21
C PHE A 60 6.99 -2.30 14.04
N TYR A 61 7.53 -1.40 14.85
CA TYR A 61 7.15 0.02 14.79
C TYR A 61 7.63 0.72 13.52
N ILE A 62 8.78 0.32 12.94
CA ILE A 62 9.20 0.81 11.62
C ILE A 62 8.16 0.43 10.55
N MET A 63 7.66 -0.81 10.57
CA MET A 63 6.60 -1.23 9.65
C MET A 63 5.34 -0.41 9.86
N VAL A 64 4.88 -0.20 11.09
CA VAL A 64 3.70 0.64 11.38
C VAL A 64 3.86 2.05 10.78
N VAL A 65 5.02 2.69 10.95
CA VAL A 65 5.29 4.02 10.39
C VAL A 65 5.28 3.99 8.86
N ILE A 66 5.90 2.98 8.23
CA ILE A 66 5.92 2.83 6.77
C ILE A 66 4.49 2.70 6.22
N PHE A 67 3.66 1.87 6.85
CA PHE A 67 2.26 1.69 6.45
C PHE A 67 1.44 2.96 6.68
N ALA A 68 1.67 3.71 7.77
CA ALA A 68 1.01 4.98 8.02
C ALA A 68 1.38 6.03 6.95
N ILE A 69 2.64 6.08 6.52
CA ILE A 69 3.07 6.97 5.43
C ILE A 69 2.44 6.53 4.10
N TRP A 70 2.36 5.23 3.85
CA TRP A 70 1.71 4.68 2.66
C TRP A 70 0.23 5.10 2.57
N LEU A 71 -0.52 5.12 3.66
CA LEU A 71 -1.92 5.59 3.64
C LEU A 71 -2.06 6.97 3.00
N VAL A 72 -1.19 7.91 3.39
CA VAL A 72 -1.25 9.29 2.91
C VAL A 72 -0.48 9.52 1.60
N SER A 73 0.25 8.52 1.12
CA SER A 73 1.21 8.70 0.02
C SER A 73 0.55 9.11 -1.29
N GLY A 74 -0.65 8.60 -1.59
CA GLY A 74 -1.38 8.94 -2.81
C GLY A 74 -1.73 10.43 -2.89
N ILE A 75 -2.13 11.04 -1.77
CA ILE A 75 -2.41 12.48 -1.70
C ILE A 75 -1.09 13.27 -1.80
N LEU A 76 -0.04 12.80 -1.13
CA LEU A 76 1.26 13.48 -1.12
C LEU A 76 1.98 13.38 -2.48
N GLN A 77 1.71 12.35 -3.29
CA GLN A 77 2.13 12.29 -4.68
C GLN A 77 1.57 13.46 -5.52
N LEU A 78 0.36 13.94 -5.23
CA LEU A 78 -0.22 15.10 -5.93
C LEU A 78 0.51 16.41 -5.58
N VAL A 79 1.04 16.55 -4.36
CA VAL A 79 1.95 17.65 -4.01
C VAL A 79 3.21 17.60 -4.87
N GLY A 80 3.55 16.39 -5.34
CA GLY A 80 4.52 16.12 -6.37
C GLY A 80 4.38 17.01 -7.60
N LEU A 81 3.18 17.46 -7.99
CA LEU A 81 2.97 18.37 -9.11
C LEU A 81 3.72 19.71 -8.96
N LYS A 82 3.88 20.19 -7.72
CA LYS A 82 4.62 21.41 -7.39
C LYS A 82 6.06 21.12 -6.99
N SER A 83 6.31 20.04 -6.25
CA SER A 83 7.66 19.68 -5.76
C SER A 83 8.09 18.32 -6.28
N ARG A 84 9.13 18.29 -7.12
CA ARG A 84 9.68 17.05 -7.67
C ARG A 84 10.13 16.07 -6.59
N ILE A 85 10.81 16.57 -5.57
CA ILE A 85 11.36 15.75 -4.47
C ILE A 85 10.22 15.04 -3.72
N VAL A 86 9.16 15.77 -3.40
CA VAL A 86 7.98 15.21 -2.72
C VAL A 86 7.33 14.13 -3.58
N GLY A 87 7.18 14.37 -4.88
CA GLY A 87 6.64 13.38 -5.82
C GLY A 87 7.46 12.09 -5.88
N ILE A 88 8.80 12.21 -5.84
CA ILE A 88 9.69 11.04 -5.81
C ILE A 88 9.52 10.27 -4.49
N ILE A 89 9.68 10.93 -3.35
CA ILE A 89 9.65 10.29 -2.02
C ILE A 89 8.32 9.57 -1.81
N PHE A 90 7.20 10.24 -2.03
CA PHE A 90 5.87 9.65 -1.80
C PHE A 90 5.43 8.66 -2.88
N SER A 91 6.17 8.54 -3.98
CA SER A 91 5.98 7.45 -4.93
C SER A 91 6.71 6.17 -4.55
N LEU A 92 7.78 6.27 -3.74
CA LEU A 92 8.52 5.10 -3.29
C LEU A 92 7.75 4.27 -2.25
N PHE A 93 6.95 4.90 -1.39
CA PHE A 93 6.14 4.19 -0.40
C PHE A 93 5.10 3.23 -1.02
N PRO A 94 4.18 3.68 -1.91
CA PRO A 94 3.20 2.78 -2.51
C PRO A 94 3.87 1.77 -3.45
N LEU A 95 4.97 2.15 -4.11
CA LEU A 95 5.75 1.21 -4.92
C LEU A 95 6.34 0.10 -4.04
N GLY A 96 6.98 0.48 -2.92
CA GLY A 96 7.57 -0.45 -1.96
C GLY A 96 6.53 -1.37 -1.35
N VAL A 97 5.45 -0.82 -0.79
CA VAL A 97 4.36 -1.61 -0.20
C VAL A 97 3.71 -2.53 -1.24
N GLY A 98 3.45 -2.03 -2.45
CA GLY A 98 2.91 -2.84 -3.54
C GLY A 98 3.81 -4.02 -3.90
N ILE A 99 5.11 -3.78 -4.10
CA ILE A 99 6.10 -4.83 -4.39
C ILE A 99 6.15 -5.84 -3.23
N MET A 100 6.14 -5.36 -1.98
CA MET A 100 6.18 -6.26 -0.82
C MET A 100 4.97 -7.17 -0.78
N PHE A 101 3.76 -6.68 -1.08
CA PHE A 101 2.58 -7.54 -1.20
C PHE A 101 2.72 -8.56 -2.33
N LEU A 102 3.26 -8.18 -3.50
CA LEU A 102 3.54 -9.17 -4.53
C LEU A 102 4.54 -10.23 -4.04
N LEU A 103 5.59 -9.83 -3.32
CA LEU A 103 6.55 -10.78 -2.75
C LEU A 103 5.91 -11.72 -1.71
N VAL A 104 4.99 -11.23 -0.88
CA VAL A 104 4.26 -12.05 0.12
C VAL A 104 3.48 -13.19 -0.55
N PHE A 105 2.83 -12.94 -1.68
CA PHE A 105 1.95 -13.92 -2.32
C PHE A 105 2.63 -14.77 -3.41
N TYR A 106 3.69 -14.27 -4.03
CA TYR A 106 4.39 -14.97 -5.10
C TYR A 106 5.74 -15.59 -4.69
N THR A 107 6.25 -15.29 -3.49
CA THR A 107 7.56 -15.77 -3.04
C THR A 107 7.58 -16.10 -1.55
N THR A 108 8.61 -16.82 -1.11
CA THR A 108 8.84 -17.14 0.32
C THR A 108 9.99 -16.33 0.93
N ILE A 109 10.57 -15.38 0.17
CA ILE A 109 11.81 -14.68 0.54
C ILE A 109 11.67 -13.83 1.81
N LEU A 110 10.45 -13.37 2.11
CA LEU A 110 10.15 -12.54 3.27
C LEU A 110 9.99 -13.35 4.57
N GLY A 111 9.84 -14.68 4.49
CA GLY A 111 9.75 -15.56 5.64
C GLY A 111 8.71 -15.08 6.68
N PRO A 112 9.07 -14.96 7.98
CA PRO A 112 8.15 -14.52 9.03
C PRO A 112 7.59 -13.10 8.84
N ILE A 113 8.30 -12.22 8.11
CA ILE A 113 7.87 -10.83 7.87
C ILE A 113 6.58 -10.79 7.04
N SER A 114 6.32 -11.82 6.21
CA SER A 114 5.05 -11.93 5.47
C SER A 114 3.83 -11.89 6.39
N GLY A 115 3.94 -12.46 7.60
CA GLY A 115 2.87 -12.45 8.59
C GLY A 115 2.54 -11.05 9.11
N LEU A 116 3.52 -10.15 9.20
CA LEU A 116 3.28 -8.74 9.60
C LEU A 116 2.51 -7.98 8.53
N PHE A 117 2.91 -8.15 7.27
CA PHE A 117 2.25 -7.48 6.13
C PHE A 117 0.78 -7.87 6.04
N THR A 118 0.48 -9.16 6.22
CA THR A 118 -0.90 -9.64 6.22
C THR A 118 -1.64 -9.18 7.47
N LEU A 119 -1.07 -9.38 8.66
CA LEU A 119 -1.70 -8.99 9.93
C LEU A 119 -2.11 -7.51 9.96
N PHE A 120 -1.22 -6.62 9.52
CA PHE A 120 -1.47 -5.18 9.59
C PHE A 120 -2.61 -4.73 8.68
N THR A 121 -2.82 -5.42 7.57
CA THR A 121 -3.80 -4.98 6.56
C THR A 121 -5.09 -5.78 6.57
N ILE A 122 -5.12 -6.92 7.27
CA ILE A 122 -6.34 -7.71 7.44
C ILE A 122 -7.42 -6.85 8.11
N GLY A 123 -8.60 -6.88 7.50
CA GLY A 123 -9.80 -6.24 8.02
C GLY A 123 -11.06 -6.90 7.44
N GLU A 124 -12.19 -6.61 8.08
CA GLU A 124 -13.49 -7.11 7.61
C GLU A 124 -13.90 -6.43 6.30
N HIS A 125 -14.58 -7.18 5.45
CA HIS A 125 -15.38 -6.58 4.38
C HIS A 125 -16.60 -5.88 4.99
N PHE A 126 -16.68 -4.56 4.86
CA PHE A 126 -17.89 -3.79 5.13
C PHE A 126 -19.03 -4.33 4.27
N GLY A 127 -19.97 -5.01 4.93
CA GLY A 127 -21.13 -5.60 4.28
C GLY A 127 -20.79 -6.58 3.16
N SER A 128 -19.65 -7.27 3.25
CA SER A 128 -19.15 -8.18 2.20
C SER A 128 -18.90 -7.53 0.83
N PHE A 129 -18.89 -6.19 0.76
CA PHE A 129 -18.80 -5.45 -0.51
C PHE A 129 -17.55 -4.58 -0.62
N PHE A 130 -17.08 -4.00 0.49
CA PHE A 130 -15.99 -3.04 0.49
C PHE A 130 -14.93 -3.39 1.54
N PRO A 131 -13.62 -3.36 1.24
CA PRO A 131 -12.97 -3.01 -0.04
C PRO A 131 -13.35 -3.95 -1.20
N ILE A 132 -13.25 -3.46 -2.44
CA ILE A 132 -13.59 -4.24 -3.64
C ILE A 132 -12.49 -5.25 -3.90
N LEU A 133 -12.83 -6.53 -3.81
CA LEU A 133 -11.94 -7.62 -4.19
C LEU A 133 -12.11 -7.96 -5.67
N VAL A 134 -11.08 -7.67 -6.45
CA VAL A 134 -10.88 -8.24 -7.79
C VAL A 134 -9.65 -9.13 -7.69
N ASP A 135 -9.89 -10.44 -7.55
CA ASP A 135 -8.81 -11.44 -7.53
C ASP A 135 -8.24 -11.61 -8.95
N ILE A 136 -6.93 -11.53 -9.03
CA ILE A 136 -6.14 -11.61 -10.25
C ILE A 136 -5.22 -12.84 -10.25
N GLY A 137 -5.43 -13.74 -9.29
CA GLY A 137 -4.78 -15.05 -9.20
C GLY A 137 -3.81 -15.13 -8.02
N GLY A 138 -3.76 -16.32 -7.40
CA GLY A 138 -2.84 -16.59 -6.29
C GLY A 138 -3.19 -15.85 -4.99
N GLY A 139 -4.44 -15.43 -4.82
CA GLY A 139 -4.91 -14.71 -3.63
C GLY A 139 -4.51 -13.23 -3.60
N THR A 140 -3.88 -12.71 -4.65
CA THR A 140 -3.54 -11.28 -4.75
C THR A 140 -4.69 -10.50 -5.34
N GLY A 141 -5.02 -9.36 -4.74
CA GLY A 141 -6.05 -8.46 -5.21
C GLY A 141 -5.49 -7.37 -6.13
N LEU A 142 -6.35 -6.83 -7.00
CA LEU A 142 -6.03 -5.73 -7.91
C LEU A 142 -5.42 -4.51 -7.21
N GLY A 143 -5.73 -4.29 -5.93
CA GLY A 143 -5.17 -3.20 -5.14
C GLY A 143 -3.65 -3.21 -5.10
N ALA A 144 -3.02 -4.39 -4.96
CA ALA A 144 -1.55 -4.49 -4.93
C ALA A 144 -0.91 -4.00 -6.24
N PHE A 145 -1.54 -4.29 -7.37
CA PHE A 145 -1.07 -3.88 -8.69
C PHE A 145 -1.31 -2.40 -8.94
N PHE A 146 -2.40 -1.84 -8.42
CA PHE A 146 -2.62 -0.40 -8.40
C PHE A 146 -1.58 0.34 -7.55
N LEU A 147 -1.11 -0.24 -6.45
CA LEU A 147 0.00 0.36 -5.69
C LEU A 147 1.30 0.37 -6.49
N VAL A 148 1.66 -0.75 -7.13
CA VAL A 148 2.87 -0.84 -7.97
C VAL A 148 2.78 0.11 -9.15
N GLY A 149 1.67 0.09 -9.89
CA GLY A 149 1.43 1.00 -11.00
C GLY A 149 1.40 2.46 -10.55
N GLY A 150 0.72 2.76 -9.45
CA GLY A 150 0.62 4.10 -8.89
C GLY A 150 1.96 4.67 -8.45
N GLY A 151 2.76 3.87 -7.75
CA GLY A 151 4.12 4.21 -7.36
C GLY A 151 5.05 4.40 -8.56
N ALA A 152 5.02 3.48 -9.54
CA ALA A 152 5.85 3.58 -10.74
C ALA A 152 5.51 4.81 -11.60
N LEU A 153 4.23 5.05 -11.87
CA LEU A 153 3.79 6.21 -12.66
C LEU A 153 4.06 7.53 -11.92
N GLY A 154 3.85 7.57 -10.60
CA GLY A 154 4.18 8.73 -9.78
C GLY A 154 5.69 9.06 -9.80
N LEU A 155 6.53 8.02 -9.76
CA LEU A 155 7.98 8.17 -9.81
C LEU A 155 8.44 8.67 -11.19
N ILE A 156 8.01 8.00 -12.27
CA ILE A 156 8.35 8.38 -13.65
C ILE A 156 7.86 9.80 -13.95
N GLY A 157 6.61 10.09 -13.61
CA GLY A 157 6.03 11.42 -13.79
C GLY A 157 6.77 12.51 -12.99
N SER A 158 7.42 12.12 -11.89
CA SER A 158 8.23 13.05 -11.11
C SER A 158 9.58 13.37 -11.72
N ILE A 159 10.18 12.43 -12.43
CA ILE A 159 11.47 12.61 -13.10
C ILE A 159 11.31 13.40 -14.40
N LEU A 160 10.22 13.16 -15.15
CA LEU A 160 10.01 13.78 -16.46
C LEU A 160 9.84 15.31 -16.40
N PRO A 161 10.07 16.01 -17.53
CA PRO A 161 9.70 17.41 -17.68
C PRO A 161 8.21 17.64 -17.46
N ARG A 162 7.87 18.76 -16.80
CA ARG A 162 6.50 19.10 -16.38
C ARG A 162 6.01 20.43 -16.93
N ASP A 163 6.85 21.12 -17.67
CA ASP A 163 6.57 22.40 -18.29
C ASP A 163 6.13 22.19 -19.75
#